data_AF-A0A934L9E3-F1
#
_entry.id   AF-A0A934L9E3-F1
#
_cell.length_a   1.000
_cell.length_b   1.000
_cell.length_c   1.000
_cell.angle_alpha   90.00
_cell.angle_beta   90.00
_cell.angle_gamma   90.00
#
_symmetry.space_group_name_H-M   'P 1'
#
loop_
_entity.id
_entity.type
_entity.pdbx_description
1 polymer ?
#
loop_
_entity_poly.entity_id
_entity_poly.type
_entity_poly.pdbx_seq_one_letter_code
_entity_poly.pdbx_strand_id
1 'polypeptide(L)'
;MSLITVLERCDKKYPGIMLICAELSESAHPNYQGVCGGYSRIDEKNFITRFSNRWDEKYQERLSLGIELCMSTFETEYNEVWTKHFESLEVWLTENDARLEAAKSNI
;
A
#
# COMPACT_ATOMS: atom_id res chain seq x y z
N MET A 1 -4.30 -12.55 -5.41
CA MET A 1 -4.61 -11.17 -4.98
C MET A 1 -3.45 -10.27 -5.37
N SER A 2 -3.64 -8.98 -5.66
CA SER A 2 -2.53 -8.08 -6.03
C SER A 2 -1.88 -7.44 -4.79
N LEU A 3 -0.64 -6.99 -4.93
CA LEU A 3 0.09 -6.23 -3.91
C LEU A 3 -0.72 -5.03 -3.42
N ILE A 4 -1.19 -4.19 -4.35
CA ILE A 4 -1.97 -2.98 -4.06
C ILE A 4 -3.21 -3.31 -3.22
N THR A 5 -3.99 -4.32 -3.61
CA THR A 5 -5.23 -4.65 -2.88
C THR A 5 -4.97 -5.15 -1.46
N VAL A 6 -3.84 -5.84 -1.23
CA VAL A 6 -3.45 -6.23 0.13
C VAL A 6 -3.00 -5.00 0.92
N LEU A 7 -2.15 -4.15 0.35
CA LEU A 7 -1.68 -2.93 1.02
C LEU A 7 -2.82 -1.95 1.34
N GLU A 8 -3.83 -1.82 0.48
CA GLU A 8 -5.05 -1.03 0.74
C GLU A 8 -5.79 -1.50 1.99
N ARG A 9 -5.88 -2.82 2.18
CA ARG A 9 -6.49 -3.40 3.39
C ARG A 9 -5.58 -3.23 4.60
N CYS A 10 -4.26 -3.29 4.38
CA CYS A 10 -3.26 -3.09 5.42
C CYS A 10 -3.15 -1.64 5.87
N ASP A 11 -3.53 -0.64 5.06
CA ASP A 11 -3.42 0.79 5.42
C ASP A 11 -4.22 1.15 6.68
N LYS A 12 -5.30 0.42 6.97
CA LYS A 12 -6.03 0.55 8.24
C LYS A 12 -5.18 0.14 9.46
N LYS A 13 -4.30 -0.85 9.28
CA LYS A 13 -3.43 -1.42 10.32
C LYS A 13 -2.07 -0.73 10.38
N TYR A 14 -1.55 -0.34 9.22
CA TYR A 14 -0.29 0.37 9.03
C TYR A 14 -0.55 1.67 8.24
N PRO A 15 -1.04 2.74 8.90
CA PRO A 15 -1.42 3.97 8.23
C PRO A 15 -0.27 4.58 7.45
N GLY A 16 -0.51 4.89 6.17
CA GLY A 16 0.45 5.54 5.28
C GLY A 16 1.23 4.55 4.41
N ILE A 17 1.04 3.24 4.55
CA ILE A 17 1.69 2.27 3.65
C ILE A 17 1.22 2.44 2.21
N MET A 18 -0.04 2.84 2.01
CA MET A 18 -0.53 3.16 0.66
C MET A 18 0.07 4.44 0.11
N LEU A 19 0.39 5.42 0.96
CA LEU A 19 1.09 6.64 0.53
C LEU A 19 2.50 6.28 0.05
N ILE A 20 3.22 5.43 0.78
CA ILE A 20 4.55 4.97 0.39
C ILE A 20 4.49 4.20 -0.94
N CYS A 21 3.51 3.31 -1.11
CA CYS A 21 3.32 2.59 -2.37
C CYS A 21 2.99 3.53 -3.54
N ALA A 22 2.22 4.59 -3.29
CA ALA A 22 1.94 5.63 -4.28
C ALA A 22 3.19 6.45 -4.63
N GLU A 23 4.04 6.81 -3.66
CA GLU A 23 5.32 7.49 -3.91
C GLU A 23 6.26 6.64 -4.77
N LEU A 24 6.34 5.34 -4.51
CA LEU A 24 7.10 4.41 -5.36
C LEU A 24 6.53 4.34 -6.78
N SER A 25 5.21 4.30 -6.91
CA SER A 25 4.56 4.30 -8.22
C SER A 25 4.84 5.60 -8.98
N GLU A 26 4.78 6.75 -8.30
CA GLU A 26 5.11 8.07 -8.86
C GLU A 26 6.59 8.16 -9.27
N SER A 27 7.48 7.45 -8.55
CA SER A 27 8.91 7.41 -8.88
C SER A 27 9.19 6.69 -10.21
N ALA A 28 8.43 5.63 -10.52
CA ALA A 28 8.60 4.81 -11.72
C ALA A 28 7.73 5.31 -12.89
N HIS A 29 6.53 5.81 -12.58
CA HIS A 29 5.49 6.20 -13.52
C HIS A 29 4.88 7.54 -13.09
N PRO A 30 5.64 8.64 -13.21
CA PRO A 30 5.13 9.94 -12.83
C PRO A 30 3.88 10.32 -13.60
N ASN A 31 2.95 10.93 -12.89
CA ASN A 31 1.87 11.67 -13.52
C ASN A 31 2.38 13.02 -14.06
N TYR A 32 1.49 13.78 -14.72
CA TYR A 32 1.84 15.09 -15.27
C TYR A 32 2.50 16.04 -14.25
N GLN A 33 1.96 16.13 -13.04
CA GLN A 33 2.50 16.96 -11.97
C GLN A 33 3.85 16.42 -11.47
N GLY A 34 4.00 15.10 -11.39
CA GLY A 34 5.26 14.46 -11.06
C GLY A 34 6.37 14.78 -12.05
N VAL A 35 6.08 14.72 -13.35
CA VAL A 35 7.04 15.11 -14.40
C VAL A 35 7.41 16.59 -14.25
N CYS A 36 6.43 17.49 -14.13
CA CYS A 36 6.69 18.91 -13.94
C CYS A 36 7.54 19.17 -12.69
N GLY A 37 7.20 18.58 -11.55
CA GLY A 37 7.93 18.76 -10.29
C GLY A 37 9.29 18.09 -10.27
N GLY A 38 9.47 16.99 -11.01
CA GLY A 38 10.73 16.25 -11.11
C GLY A 38 11.77 16.93 -12.01
N TYR A 39 11.33 17.72 -13.00
CA TYR A 39 12.21 18.40 -13.94
C TYR A 39 12.25 19.92 -13.81
N SER A 40 11.47 20.51 -12.89
CA SER A 40 11.46 21.96 -12.69
C SER A 40 11.45 22.38 -11.23
N ARG A 41 11.88 23.63 -11.01
CA ARG A 41 11.74 24.37 -9.75
C ARG A 41 11.19 25.75 -10.10
N ILE A 42 10.07 26.10 -9.48
CA ILE A 42 9.38 27.36 -9.69
C ILE A 42 9.78 28.32 -8.57
N ASP A 43 10.27 29.50 -8.93
CA ASP A 43 10.47 30.65 -8.05
C ASP A 43 9.38 31.67 -8.37
N GLU A 44 8.26 31.56 -7.66
CA GLU A 44 7.07 32.39 -7.88
C GLU A 44 7.35 33.87 -7.62
N LYS A 45 8.26 34.18 -6.67
CA LYS A 45 8.58 35.56 -6.29
C LYS A 45 9.28 36.31 -7.41
N ASN A 46 10.18 35.63 -8.12
CA ASN A 46 10.97 36.22 -9.21
C ASN A 46 10.42 35.91 -10.60
N PHE A 47 9.32 35.16 -10.71
CA PHE A 47 8.75 34.67 -11.97
C PHE A 47 9.75 33.85 -12.81
N ILE A 48 10.56 33.01 -12.14
CA ILE A 48 11.59 32.18 -12.79
C ILE A 48 11.23 30.70 -12.66
N THR A 49 11.30 29.98 -13.79
CA THR A 49 11.29 28.50 -13.80
C THR A 49 12.67 27.99 -14.16
N ARG A 50 13.27 27.18 -13.27
CA ARG A 50 14.54 26.50 -13.52
C ARG A 50 14.30 25.04 -13.84
N PHE A 51 14.84 24.57 -14.95
CA PHE A 51 14.74 23.17 -15.33
C PHE A 51 16.02 22.42 -14.92
N SER A 52 15.84 21.26 -14.29
CA SER A 52 16.92 20.39 -13.83
C SER A 52 16.35 19.02 -13.51
N ASN A 53 17.11 17.94 -13.73
CA ASN A 53 16.73 16.62 -13.24
C ASN A 53 16.86 16.58 -11.71
N ARG A 54 15.75 16.32 -11.00
CA ARG A 54 15.68 16.26 -9.53
C ARG A 54 15.11 14.93 -9.03
N TRP A 55 15.19 13.87 -9.85
CA TRP A 55 14.68 12.55 -9.49
C TRP A 55 15.37 11.99 -8.26
N ASP A 56 16.70 12.09 -8.22
CA ASP A 56 17.51 11.60 -7.10
C ASP A 56 17.19 12.35 -5.80
N GLU A 57 17.13 13.69 -5.86
CA GLU A 57 16.76 14.56 -4.72
C GLU A 57 15.38 14.18 -4.14
N LYS A 58 14.44 13.76 -4.99
CA LYS A 58 13.06 13.44 -4.58
C LYS A 58 12.90 12.03 -4.04
N TYR A 59 13.59 11.03 -4.62
CA TYR A 59 13.23 9.63 -4.40
C TYR A 59 14.39 8.72 -3.97
N GLN A 60 15.65 9.07 -4.23
CA GLN A 60 16.78 8.14 -4.10
C GLN A 60 16.88 7.50 -2.71
N GLU A 61 16.78 8.30 -1.65
CA GLU A 61 16.96 7.81 -0.28
C GLU A 61 15.80 6.94 0.21
N ARG A 62 14.60 7.12 -0.36
CA ARG A 62 13.36 6.48 0.12
C ARG A 62 12.98 5.25 -0.69
N LEU A 63 13.52 5.10 -1.90
CA LEU A 63 13.11 4.07 -2.84
C LEU A 63 13.30 2.66 -2.27
N SER A 64 14.52 2.34 -1.80
CA SER A 64 14.87 1.01 -1.33
C SER A 64 14.08 0.63 -0.08
N LEU A 65 14.01 1.54 0.90
CA LEU A 65 13.27 1.32 2.15
C LEU A 65 11.76 1.18 1.88
N GLY A 66 11.20 1.99 0.98
CA GLY A 66 9.79 1.90 0.60
C GLY A 66 9.46 0.57 -0.06
N ILE A 67 10.32 0.10 -1.00
CA ILE A 67 10.14 -1.20 -1.66
C ILE A 67 10.17 -2.32 -0.62
N GLU A 68 11.19 -2.33 0.24
CA GLU A 68 11.34 -3.34 1.28
C GLU A 68 10.13 -3.38 2.21
N LEU A 69 9.67 -2.21 2.67
CA LEU A 69 8.51 -2.11 3.55
C LEU A 69 7.24 -2.65 2.90
N CYS A 70 6.94 -2.23 1.67
CA CYS A 70 5.74 -2.67 0.95
C CYS A 70 5.78 -4.19 0.69
N MET A 71 6.93 -4.72 0.27
CA MET A 71 7.07 -6.14 -0.08
C MET A 71 7.04 -7.04 1.15
N SER A 72 7.77 -6.68 2.21
CA SER A 72 7.77 -7.43 3.47
C SER A 72 6.39 -7.42 4.14
N THR A 73 5.70 -6.27 4.16
CA THR A 73 4.35 -6.19 4.72
C THR A 73 3.38 -7.07 3.94
N PHE A 74 3.45 -7.04 2.60
CA PHE A 74 2.63 -7.92 1.78
C PHE A 74 2.89 -9.39 2.08
N GLU A 75 4.16 -9.79 2.11
CA GLU A 75 4.55 -11.18 2.35
C GLU A 75 4.06 -11.67 3.71
N THR A 76 4.29 -10.92 4.77
CA THR A 76 3.86 -11.28 6.13
C THR A 76 2.34 -11.29 6.25
N GLU A 77 1.64 -10.24 5.79
CA GLU A 77 0.19 -10.16 5.97
C GLU A 77 -0.53 -11.21 5.13
N TYR A 78 -0.15 -11.36 3.86
CA TYR A 78 -0.83 -12.27 2.95
C TYR A 78 -0.52 -13.74 3.25
N ASN A 79 0.78 -14.10 3.38
CA ASN A 79 1.15 -15.50 3.51
C ASN A 79 0.99 -16.04 4.94
N GLU A 80 1.17 -15.19 5.97
CA GLU A 80 1.17 -15.67 7.35
C GLU A 80 -0.06 -15.25 8.13
N VAL A 81 -0.36 -13.94 8.19
CA VAL A 81 -1.40 -13.41 9.09
C VAL A 81 -2.78 -13.81 8.59
N TRP A 82 -3.08 -13.56 7.32
CA TRP A 82 -4.40 -13.81 6.77
C TRP A 82 -4.67 -15.31 6.67
N THR A 83 -3.70 -16.09 6.20
CA THR A 83 -3.80 -17.56 6.17
C THR A 83 -4.21 -18.12 7.53
N LYS A 84 -3.51 -17.75 8.61
CA LYS A 84 -3.84 -18.20 9.97
C LYS A 84 -5.23 -17.75 10.41
N HIS A 85 -5.65 -16.54 10.05
CA HIS A 85 -7.00 -16.06 10.37
C HIS A 85 -8.09 -16.81 9.61
N PHE A 86 -7.88 -17.13 8.34
CA PHE A 86 -8.81 -17.93 7.55
C PHE A 86 -8.91 -19.36 8.10
N GLU A 87 -7.78 -20.01 8.40
CA GLU A 87 -7.77 -21.33 9.03
C GLU A 87 -8.49 -21.32 10.38
N SER A 88 -8.22 -20.33 11.23
CA SER A 88 -8.90 -20.18 12.52
C SER A 88 -10.40 -19.96 12.35
N LEU A 89 -10.82 -19.22 11.32
CA LEU A 89 -12.22 -19.01 11.01
C LEU A 89 -12.89 -20.30 10.53
N GLU A 90 -12.23 -21.08 9.67
CA GLU A 90 -12.74 -22.38 9.19
C GLU A 90 -12.92 -23.39 10.33
N VAL A 91 -11.96 -23.45 11.25
CA VAL A 91 -12.08 -24.28 12.46
C VAL A 91 -13.27 -23.83 13.29
N TRP A 92 -13.37 -22.52 13.57
CA TRP A 92 -14.47 -21.98 14.36
C TRP A 92 -15.84 -22.24 13.71
N LEU A 93 -15.95 -22.07 12.40
CA LEU A 93 -17.18 -22.36 11.65
C LEU A 93 -17.57 -23.83 11.78
N THR A 94 -16.60 -24.74 11.64
CA THR A 94 -16.82 -26.19 11.77
C THR A 94 -17.29 -26.56 13.17
N GLU A 95 -16.67 -26.01 14.21
CA GLU A 95 -17.04 -26.26 15.61
C GLU A 95 -18.43 -25.70 15.97
N ASN A 96 -18.89 -24.67 15.24
CA ASN A 96 -20.15 -23.98 15.50
C ASN A 96 -21.26 -24.33 14.51
N ASP A 97 -21.03 -25.25 13.58
CA ASP A 97 -21.94 -25.54 12.45
C ASP A 97 -23.38 -25.83 12.91
N ALA A 98 -23.53 -26.78 13.85
CA ALA A 98 -24.85 -27.15 14.39
C ALA A 98 -25.60 -25.97 15.05
N ARG A 99 -24.87 -25.07 15.73
CA ARG A 99 -25.45 -23.88 16.36
C ARG A 99 -25.90 -22.86 15.30
N LEU A 100 -25.10 -22.68 14.25
CA LEU A 100 -25.40 -21.75 13.16
C LEU A 100 -26.61 -22.22 12.34
N GLU A 101 -26.71 -23.51 12.05
CA GLU A 101 -27.86 -24.08 11.32
C GLU A 101 -29.16 -24.05 12.15
N ALA A 102 -29.08 -24.29 13.46
CA ALA A 102 -30.23 -24.11 14.34
C ALA A 102 -30.71 -22.64 14.39
N ALA A 103 -29.79 -21.67 14.30
CA ALA A 103 -30.12 -20.25 14.29
C ALA A 103 -30.78 -19.79 12.97
N LYS A 104 -30.45 -20.41 11.83
CA LYS A 104 -31.14 -20.16 10.55
C LYS A 104 -32.61 -20.57 10.57
N SER A 105 -32.95 -21.58 11.35
CA SER A 105 -34.31 -22.12 11.43
C SER A 105 -35.27 -21.25 12.26
N ASN A 106 -34.76 -20.22 12.93
CA ASN A 106 -35.51 -19.28 13.78
C ASN A 106 -35.66 -17.87 13.16
N ILE A 107 -35.35 -17.72 11.87
CA ILE A 107 -35.56 -16.52 11.04
C ILE A 107 -36.49 -16.90 9.89
#